data_AF-A0A1B7XS83-F1
#
_entry.id   AF-A0A1B7XS83-F1
#
_cell.length_a   1.000
_cell.length_b   1.000
_cell.length_c   1.000
_cell.angle_alpha   90.00
_cell.angle_beta   90.00
_cell.angle_gamma   90.00
#
_symmetry.space_group_name_H-M   'P 1'
#
loop_
_entity.id
_entity.type
_entity.pdbx_description
1 polymer ?
#
loop_
_entity_poly.entity_id
_entity_poly.type
_entity_poly.pdbx_seq_one_letter_code
_entity_poly.pdbx_strand_id
1 'polypeptide(L)'
;MRLPVFFTAALALLRRWEPKDTGSLSNDHLPLDRLPECWQKCFQSTNHAYPPDVNKVGIRDFCEDKMFHLRMWDMHWLSACSTSDCNDEDIDKGQTWFEDVCNAH
;
A
#
# COMPACT_ATOMS: atom_id res chain seq x y z
N MET A 1 0.28 18.43 -35.07
CA MET A 1 -0.53 18.31 -33.84
C MET A 1 -0.06 17.05 -33.11
N ARG A 2 0.61 17.18 -31.97
CA ARG A 2 1.03 16.06 -31.11
C ARG A 2 0.38 16.28 -29.76
N LEU A 3 -0.51 15.38 -29.35
CA LEU A 3 -1.11 15.40 -28.02
C LEU A 3 0.00 15.24 -26.96
N PRO A 4 0.00 16.03 -25.88
CA PRO A 4 0.94 15.83 -24.81
C PRO A 4 0.50 14.62 -23.97
N VAL A 5 1.40 13.65 -23.87
CA VAL A 5 1.31 12.43 -23.07
C VAL A 5 1.40 12.82 -21.59
N PHE A 6 0.29 13.23 -20.98
CA PHE A 6 0.20 13.46 -19.53
C PHE A 6 -0.85 12.56 -18.85
N PHE A 7 -1.33 11.52 -19.53
CA PHE A 7 -2.30 10.56 -18.98
C PHE A 7 -1.66 9.29 -18.41
N THR A 8 -0.34 9.24 -18.18
CA THR A 8 0.34 8.00 -17.77
C THR A 8 0.56 7.87 -16.27
N ALA A 9 0.70 8.97 -15.52
CA ALA A 9 0.99 8.90 -14.08
C ALA A 9 -0.21 8.35 -13.27
N ALA A 10 -1.43 8.75 -13.61
CA ALA A 10 -2.63 8.24 -12.94
C ALA A 10 -2.83 6.73 -13.17
N LEU A 11 -2.49 6.20 -14.34
CA LEU A 11 -2.61 4.78 -14.66
C LEU A 11 -1.59 3.90 -13.92
N ALA A 12 -0.39 4.41 -13.65
CA ALA A 12 0.62 3.67 -12.89
C ALA A 12 0.20 3.48 -11.42
N LEU A 13 -0.40 4.51 -10.81
CA LEU A 13 -0.95 4.42 -9.46
C LEU A 13 -2.15 3.47 -9.38
N LEU A 14 -3.01 3.43 -10.40
CA LEU A 14 -4.14 2.51 -10.45
C LEU A 14 -3.69 1.05 -10.53
N ARG A 15 -2.63 0.75 -11.29
CA ARG A 15 -2.10 -0.63 -11.45
C ARG A 15 -1.42 -1.18 -10.20
N ARG A 16 -0.85 -0.33 -9.34
CA ARG A 16 -0.24 -0.75 -8.07
C ARG A 16 -1.25 -1.38 -7.11
N TRP A 17 -2.53 -1.01 -7.25
CA TRP A 17 -3.61 -1.39 -6.34
C TRP A 17 -4.73 -2.18 -7.02
N GLU A 18 -4.51 -2.70 -8.23
CA GLU A 18 -5.48 -3.63 -8.84
C GLU A 18 -5.29 -5.00 -8.19
N PRO A 19 -6.25 -5.48 -7.39
CA PRO A 19 -6.10 -6.75 -6.71
C PRO A 19 -6.11 -7.87 -7.74
N LYS A 20 -5.05 -8.66 -7.81
CA LYS A 20 -5.03 -9.89 -8.60
C LYS A 20 -5.53 -11.01 -7.71
N ASP A 21 -6.72 -11.53 -8.04
CA ASP A 21 -7.36 -12.69 -7.40
C ASP A 21 -7.21 -12.76 -5.87
N THR A 22 -7.90 -11.86 -5.16
CA THR A 22 -7.88 -11.81 -3.69
C THR A 22 -8.62 -12.98 -3.05
N GLY A 23 -9.29 -13.83 -3.83
CA GLY A 23 -10.05 -14.98 -3.36
C GLY A 23 -9.19 -16.04 -2.66
N SER A 24 -7.89 -16.11 -2.99
CA SER A 24 -6.92 -17.01 -2.37
C SER A 24 -6.16 -16.40 -1.19
N LEU A 25 -6.30 -15.10 -0.91
CA LEU A 25 -5.55 -14.42 0.15
C LEU A 25 -6.10 -14.78 1.53
N SER A 26 -5.19 -14.92 2.49
CA SER A 26 -5.53 -15.15 3.90
C SER A 26 -6.24 -13.94 4.53
N ASN A 27 -7.05 -14.18 5.56
CA ASN A 27 -7.55 -13.11 6.45
C ASN A 27 -6.65 -12.91 7.68
N ASP A 28 -5.45 -13.50 7.69
CA ASP A 28 -4.47 -13.26 8.74
C ASP A 28 -4.06 -11.79 8.80
N HIS A 29 -3.48 -11.40 9.94
CA HIS A 29 -3.01 -10.05 10.16
C HIS A 29 -1.90 -9.69 9.16
N LEU A 30 -1.80 -8.39 8.83
CA LEU A 30 -0.72 -7.89 8.01
C LEU A 30 0.64 -8.18 8.68
N PRO A 31 1.61 -8.74 7.95
CA PRO A 31 2.94 -9.05 8.47
C PRO A 31 3.82 -7.80 8.49
N LEU A 32 3.44 -6.81 9.29
CA LEU A 32 4.13 -5.52 9.37
C LEU A 32 5.56 -5.66 9.91
N ASP A 33 5.84 -6.73 10.66
CA ASP A 33 7.18 -7.07 11.13
C ASP A 33 8.18 -7.34 10.00
N ARG A 34 7.70 -7.70 8.81
CA ARG A 34 8.53 -7.90 7.61
C ARG A 34 8.86 -6.59 6.86
N LEU A 35 8.22 -5.47 7.21
CA LEU A 35 8.54 -4.17 6.63
C LEU A 35 9.81 -3.57 7.26
N PRO A 36 10.55 -2.71 6.55
CA PRO A 36 11.58 -1.88 7.16
C PRO A 36 11.01 -1.04 8.32
N GLU A 37 11.85 -0.74 9.32
CA GLU A 37 11.41 -0.05 10.54
C GLU A 37 10.76 1.32 10.25
N CYS A 38 11.25 2.06 9.25
CA CYS A 38 10.68 3.33 8.83
C CYS A 38 9.23 3.17 8.32
N TRP A 39 8.94 2.11 7.55
CA TRP A 39 7.60 1.79 7.10
C TRP A 39 6.70 1.37 8.27
N GLN A 40 7.20 0.55 9.20
CA GLN A 40 6.44 0.19 10.39
C GLN A 40 6.02 1.43 11.17
N LYS A 41 6.94 2.38 11.39
CA LYS A 41 6.63 3.67 12.02
C LYS A 41 5.59 4.45 11.22
N CYS A 42 5.73 4.53 9.91
CA CYS A 42 4.78 5.22 9.05
C CYS A 42 3.38 4.61 9.15
N PHE A 43 3.25 3.29 9.02
CA PHE A 43 1.98 2.57 9.20
C PHE A 43 1.31 2.92 10.54
N GLN A 44 2.06 2.92 11.64
CA GLN A 44 1.48 3.23 12.95
C GLN A 44 1.13 4.72 13.10
N SER A 45 2.00 5.62 12.62
CA SER A 45 1.80 7.06 12.75
C SER A 45 0.59 7.56 11.96
N THR A 46 0.32 6.97 10.81
CA THR A 46 -0.79 7.35 9.91
C THR A 46 -2.03 6.47 10.11
N ASN A 47 -2.00 5.50 11.02
CA ASN A 47 -3.08 4.55 11.25
C ASN A 47 -4.43 5.23 11.60
N HIS A 48 -4.37 6.39 12.26
CA HIS A 48 -5.57 7.19 12.57
C HIS A 48 -6.38 7.58 11.32
N ALA A 49 -5.78 7.56 10.13
CA ALA A 49 -6.41 7.85 8.86
C ALA A 49 -6.83 6.59 8.06
N TYR A 50 -6.59 5.39 8.58
CA TYR A 50 -7.00 4.12 7.95
C TYR A 50 -8.17 3.48 8.72
N PRO A 51 -9.39 3.46 8.16
CA PRO A 51 -10.54 2.85 8.83
C PRO A 51 -10.63 1.33 8.60
N PRO A 52 -10.95 0.50 9.61
CA PRO A 52 -11.14 0.86 11.01
C PRO A 52 -9.83 0.99 11.81
N ASP A 53 -8.78 0.25 11.41
CA ASP A 53 -7.42 0.22 11.97
C ASP A 53 -6.58 -0.73 11.10
N VAL A 54 -5.40 -0.30 10.63
CA VAL A 54 -4.52 -1.13 9.79
C VAL A 54 -3.98 -2.36 10.53
N ASN A 55 -3.95 -2.34 11.87
CA ASN A 55 -3.54 -3.49 12.67
C ASN A 55 -4.65 -4.53 12.85
N LYS A 56 -5.89 -4.20 12.44
CA LYS A 56 -7.07 -5.07 12.56
C LYS A 56 -7.58 -5.55 11.21
N VAL A 57 -7.09 -4.99 10.10
CA VAL A 57 -7.45 -5.43 8.76
C VAL A 57 -6.64 -6.68 8.40
N GLY A 58 -7.32 -7.68 7.85
CA GLY A 58 -6.65 -8.87 7.32
C GLY A 58 -6.03 -8.59 5.95
N ILE A 59 -5.07 -9.43 5.54
CA ILE A 59 -4.38 -9.32 4.24
C ILE A 59 -5.37 -9.18 3.08
N ARG A 60 -6.38 -10.06 3.02
CA ARG A 60 -7.40 -10.00 1.96
C ARG A 60 -8.12 -8.66 1.91
N ASP A 61 -8.66 -8.17 3.03
CA ASP A 61 -9.42 -6.91 3.04
C ASP A 61 -8.53 -5.69 2.74
N PHE A 62 -7.26 -5.74 3.17
CA PHE A 62 -6.27 -4.73 2.83
C PHE A 62 -6.01 -4.69 1.32
N CYS A 63 -5.71 -5.84 0.72
CA CYS A 63 -5.38 -5.95 -0.70
C CYS A 63 -6.60 -5.79 -1.62
N GLU A 64 -7.80 -6.16 -1.17
CA GLU A 64 -9.06 -5.88 -1.89
C GLU A 64 -9.36 -4.39 -1.98
N ASP A 65 -8.80 -3.58 -1.07
CA ASP A 65 -9.00 -2.13 -1.00
C ASP A 65 -10.49 -1.74 -1.10
N LYS A 66 -11.34 -2.44 -0.34
CA LYS A 66 -12.78 -2.15 -0.34
C LYS A 66 -12.99 -0.69 0.05
N MET A 67 -13.84 -0.01 -0.74
CA MET A 67 -14.15 1.42 -0.56
C MET A 67 -12.94 2.36 -0.68
N PHE A 68 -11.83 1.90 -1.30
CA PHE A 68 -10.62 2.69 -1.55
C PHE A 68 -9.90 3.17 -0.27
N HIS A 69 -10.07 2.48 0.86
CA HIS A 69 -9.42 2.86 2.13
C HIS A 69 -7.90 2.87 2.02
N LEU A 70 -7.30 1.82 1.45
CA LEU A 70 -5.85 1.72 1.27
C LEU A 70 -5.36 2.75 0.26
N ARG A 71 -6.02 2.87 -0.90
CA ARG A 71 -5.62 3.87 -1.91
C ARG A 71 -5.65 5.30 -1.38
N MET A 72 -6.72 5.67 -0.67
CA MET A 72 -6.86 7.02 -0.13
C MET A 72 -5.89 7.28 1.02
N TRP A 73 -5.70 6.29 1.90
CA TRP A 73 -4.73 6.37 2.98
C TRP A 73 -3.29 6.48 2.46
N ASP A 74 -2.93 5.68 1.44
CA ASP A 74 -1.59 5.70 0.84
C ASP A 74 -1.28 7.05 0.20
N MET A 75 -2.19 7.53 -0.66
CA MET A 75 -2.02 8.76 -1.41
C MET A 75 -1.90 10.01 -0.52
N HIS A 76 -2.59 10.03 0.63
CA HIS A 76 -2.64 11.22 1.48
C HIS A 76 -1.73 11.15 2.70
N TRP A 77 -1.35 9.96 3.16
CA TRP A 77 -0.67 9.80 4.45
C TRP A 77 0.55 8.90 4.34
N LEU A 78 0.38 7.65 3.91
CA LEU A 78 1.45 6.66 4.01
C LEU A 78 2.62 7.00 3.08
N SER A 79 2.36 7.32 1.81
CA SER A 79 3.41 7.62 0.84
C SER A 79 4.20 8.88 1.24
N ALA A 80 3.52 9.90 1.79
CA ALA A 80 4.17 11.11 2.25
C ALA A 80 5.11 10.82 3.44
N CYS A 81 4.66 10.00 4.39
CA CYS A 81 5.50 9.57 5.51
C CYS A 81 6.70 8.76 5.03
N SER A 82 6.49 7.74 4.19
CA SER A 82 7.58 6.87 3.74
C SER A 82 8.62 7.64 2.92
N THR A 83 8.21 8.58 2.07
CA THR A 83 9.16 9.40 1.29
C THR A 83 9.94 10.40 2.17
N SER A 84 9.42 10.77 3.34
CA SER A 84 10.12 11.62 4.30
C SER A 84 11.11 10.82 5.17
N ASP A 85 10.67 9.67 5.67
CA ASP A 85 11.35 8.98 6.78
C ASP A 85 12.16 7.75 6.35
N CYS A 86 11.91 7.19 5.16
CA CYS A 86 12.65 6.07 4.60
C CYS A 86 13.71 6.52 3.59
N ASN A 87 14.80 5.77 3.50
CA ASN A 87 15.75 5.88 2.39
C ASN A 87 15.20 5.14 1.14
N ASP A 88 15.83 5.35 -0.02
CA ASP A 88 15.39 4.75 -1.29
C ASP A 88 15.33 3.22 -1.24
N GLU A 89 16.31 2.56 -0.61
CA GLU A 89 16.34 1.10 -0.47
C GLU A 89 15.15 0.58 0.35
N ASP A 90 14.81 1.25 1.45
CA ASP A 90 13.68 0.88 2.30
C ASP A 90 12.35 1.21 1.63
N ILE A 91 12.27 2.28 0.82
CA ILE A 91 11.11 2.56 -0.03
C ILE A 91 10.87 1.39 -1.00
N ASP A 92 11.91 0.91 -1.68
CA ASP A 92 11.82 -0.20 -2.62
C ASP A 92 11.42 -1.51 -1.92
N LYS A 93 11.98 -1.79 -0.73
CA LYS A 93 11.58 -2.94 0.11
C LYS A 93 10.12 -2.86 0.54
N GLY A 94 9.64 -1.67 0.90
CA GLY A 94 8.23 -1.46 1.24
C GLY A 94 7.31 -1.73 0.05
N GLN A 95 7.68 -1.25 -1.15
CA GLN A 95 6.94 -1.55 -2.38
C GLN A 95 6.91 -3.05 -2.68
N THR A 96 8.06 -3.72 -2.53
CA THR A 96 8.18 -5.17 -2.72
C THR A 96 7.30 -5.92 -1.71
N TRP A 97 7.27 -5.49 -0.45
CA TRP A 97 6.40 -6.09 0.57
C TRP A 97 4.91 -5.98 0.20
N PHE A 98 4.47 -4.84 -0.37
CA PHE A 98 3.09 -4.69 -0.85
C PHE A 98 2.79 -5.70 -1.96
N GLU A 99 3.72 -5.88 -2.89
CA GLU A 99 3.58 -6.86 -3.96
C GLU A 99 3.56 -8.29 -3.43
N ASP A 100 4.43 -8.63 -2.49
CA ASP A 100 4.49 -9.95 -1.85
C ASP A 100 3.21 -10.26 -1.07
N VAL A 101 2.67 -9.29 -0.33
CA VAL A 101 1.46 -9.50 0.47
C VAL A 101 0.21 -9.62 -0.40
N CYS A 102 0.12 -8.82 -1.46
CA CYS A 102 -1.10 -8.73 -2.28
C CYS A 102 -1.05 -9.55 -3.57
N ASN A 103 0.10 -10.08 -3.97
CA ASN A 103 0.24 -10.97 -5.14
C ASN A 103 0.86 -12.34 -4.79
N ALA A 104 1.04 -12.68 -3.51
CA ALA A 104 1.40 -14.05 -3.13
C ALA A 104 0.28 -15.01 -3.55
N HIS A 105 0.55 -15.76 -4.62
CA HIS A 105 -0.22 -16.91 -5.08
C HIS A 105 0.55 -18.20 -4.81
#